data_AF-A0A438JIT6-F1
#
_entry.id   AF-A0A438JIT6-F1
#
_cell.length_a   1.000
_cell.length_b   1.000
_cell.length_c   1.000
_cell.angle_alpha   90.00
_cell.angle_beta   90.00
_cell.angle_gamma   90.00
#
_symmetry.space_group_name_H-M   'P 1'
#
loop_
_entity.id
_entity.type
_entity.pdbx_description
1 polymer ?
#
loop_
_entity_poly.entity_id
_entity_poly.type
_entity_poly.pdbx_seq_one_letter_code
_entity_poly.pdbx_strand_id
1 'polypeptide(L)'
;MVALSGAHTIGFSHCKEFSSGIYNYSRSSQSNPSYNPRFAEGLRKACSDYQKNPTLSVFNDIMTPNKFDNMYFQNLPKGLGLLATDHTMATDPRTRQFTDLYAKNQSAFFEAFGRAMEKLGLYGIKTGRRGEIRRRVLPLLAIVMLVSLLWSHGVCIDSVNWATQEYDNEQRKGKDAFLSGI
;
A
#
# COMPACT_ATOMS: atom_id res chain seq x y z
N MET A 1 -5.27 -0.69 -16.14
CA MET A 1 -5.85 -1.32 -14.94
C MET A 1 -5.15 -2.65 -14.65
N VAL A 2 -5.34 -3.71 -15.45
CA VAL A 2 -4.75 -5.05 -15.18
C VAL A 2 -3.26 -5.03 -14.88
N ALA A 3 -2.46 -4.31 -15.66
CA ALA A 3 -1.02 -4.20 -15.41
C ALA A 3 -0.74 -3.60 -14.02
N LEU A 4 -1.37 -2.47 -13.66
CA LEU A 4 -1.17 -1.81 -12.36
C LEU A 4 -1.62 -2.67 -11.18
N SER A 5 -2.67 -3.48 -11.34
CA SER A 5 -3.09 -4.46 -10.33
C SER A 5 -1.99 -5.49 -10.02
N GLY A 6 -1.07 -5.72 -10.97
CA GLY A 6 0.13 -6.53 -10.74
C GLY A 6 1.05 -5.99 -9.63
N ALA A 7 0.87 -4.75 -9.15
CA ALA A 7 1.57 -4.25 -7.97
C ALA A 7 1.26 -5.07 -6.70
N HIS A 8 0.14 -5.80 -6.67
CA HIS A 8 -0.20 -6.74 -5.60
C HIS A 8 0.72 -7.97 -5.55
N THR A 9 1.71 -8.11 -6.43
CA THR A 9 2.79 -9.10 -6.28
C THR A 9 3.68 -8.86 -5.06
N ILE A 10 3.65 -7.66 -4.49
CA ILE A 10 4.34 -7.32 -3.24
C ILE A 10 3.39 -6.67 -2.23
N GLY A 11 3.84 -6.62 -0.98
CA GLY A 11 3.11 -5.97 0.11
C GLY A 11 2.01 -6.85 0.69
N PHE A 12 1.16 -6.22 1.49
CA PHE A 12 0.14 -6.90 2.28
C PHE A 12 -1.18 -6.12 2.25
N SER A 13 -2.26 -6.82 2.55
CA SER A 13 -3.58 -6.23 2.79
C SER A 13 -4.06 -6.57 4.19
N HIS A 14 -4.77 -5.64 4.81
CA HIS A 14 -5.41 -5.88 6.09
C HIS A 14 -6.55 -6.87 5.96
N CYS A 15 -6.70 -7.75 6.95
CA CYS A 15 -7.74 -8.78 6.98
C CYS A 15 -9.15 -8.22 6.77
N LYS A 16 -9.41 -6.99 7.25
CA LYS A 16 -10.69 -6.30 7.06
C LYS A 16 -11.09 -6.20 5.58
N GLU A 17 -10.13 -5.97 4.69
CA GLU A 17 -10.36 -5.70 3.26
C GLU A 17 -10.87 -6.93 2.48
N PHE A 18 -10.55 -8.15 2.94
CA PHE A 18 -10.95 -9.40 2.28
C PHE A 18 -11.76 -10.35 3.18
N SER A 19 -12.01 -9.97 4.43
CA SER A 19 -12.73 -10.80 5.41
C SER A 19 -14.10 -11.28 4.93
N SER A 20 -14.83 -10.47 4.16
CA SER A 20 -16.13 -10.82 3.58
C SER A 20 -16.06 -11.96 2.55
N GLY A 21 -14.89 -12.19 1.94
CA GLY A 21 -14.65 -13.28 1.00
C GLY A 21 -14.36 -14.62 1.69
N ILE A 22 -13.87 -14.60 2.93
CA ILE A 22 -13.43 -15.81 3.66
C ILE A 22 -14.35 -16.21 4.82
N TYR A 23 -15.26 -15.33 5.25
CA TYR A 23 -16.28 -15.60 6.26
C TYR A 23 -17.68 -15.34 5.72
N ASN A 24 -18.62 -16.23 6.07
CA ASN A 24 -20.07 -16.06 5.87
C ASN A 24 -20.47 -15.54 4.48
N TYR A 25 -19.78 -16.01 3.44
CA TYR A 25 -19.97 -15.51 2.06
C TYR A 25 -21.42 -15.65 1.59
N SER A 26 -22.10 -16.73 1.96
CA SER A 26 -23.54 -16.92 1.72
C SER A 26 -24.15 -17.84 2.78
N ARG A 27 -25.48 -17.97 2.78
CA ARG A 27 -26.21 -18.90 3.68
C ARG A 27 -25.72 -20.35 3.58
N SER A 28 -25.16 -20.75 2.44
CA SER A 28 -24.72 -22.11 2.16
C SER A 28 -23.20 -22.25 1.99
N SER A 29 -22.42 -21.15 2.05
CA SER A 29 -20.97 -21.20 1.88
C SER A 29 -20.24 -20.27 2.84
N GLN A 30 -19.26 -20.82 3.56
CA GLN A 30 -18.43 -20.05 4.49
C GLN A 30 -17.44 -19.13 3.77
N SER A 31 -17.00 -19.47 2.56
CA SER A 31 -16.05 -18.68 1.77
C SER A 31 -16.49 -18.58 0.32
N ASN A 32 -16.02 -17.57 -0.40
CA ASN A 32 -16.24 -17.42 -1.84
C ASN A 32 -15.65 -18.65 -2.57
N PRO A 33 -16.41 -19.32 -3.46
CA PRO A 33 -15.93 -20.47 -4.23
C PRO A 33 -14.69 -20.21 -5.10
N SER A 34 -14.37 -18.95 -5.36
CA SER A 34 -13.20 -18.53 -6.15
C SER A 34 -11.88 -18.70 -5.40
N TYR A 35 -11.91 -18.82 -4.06
CA TYR A 35 -10.71 -19.12 -3.28
C TYR A 35 -10.39 -20.60 -3.33
N ASN A 36 -9.10 -20.92 -3.35
CA ASN A 36 -8.65 -22.26 -3.02
C ASN A 36 -9.08 -22.62 -1.58
N PRO A 37 -9.72 -23.77 -1.33
CA PRO A 37 -10.24 -24.10 0.00
C PRO A 37 -9.17 -24.12 1.11
N ARG A 38 -7.97 -24.64 0.81
CA ARG A 38 -6.86 -24.69 1.76
C ARG A 38 -6.30 -23.30 2.03
N PHE A 39 -6.26 -22.46 1.01
CA PHE A 39 -5.84 -21.07 1.15
C PHE A 39 -6.83 -20.28 2.01
N ALA A 40 -8.13 -20.39 1.73
CA ALA A 40 -9.18 -19.75 2.53
C ALA A 40 -9.14 -20.20 4.01
N GLU A 41 -8.87 -21.48 4.27
CA GLU A 41 -8.67 -21.96 5.65
C GLU A 41 -7.45 -21.31 6.32
N GLY A 42 -6.33 -21.21 5.61
CA GLY A 42 -5.13 -20.51 6.08
C GLY A 42 -5.42 -19.03 6.40
N LEU A 43 -6.14 -18.34 5.52
CA LEU A 43 -6.55 -16.95 5.73
C LEU A 43 -7.44 -16.79 6.96
N ARG A 44 -8.40 -17.69 7.18
CA ARG A 44 -9.26 -17.65 8.39
C ARG A 44 -8.47 -17.85 9.68
N LYS A 45 -7.43 -18.68 9.66
CA LYS A 45 -6.54 -18.86 10.82
C LYS A 45 -5.69 -17.61 11.08
N ALA A 46 -5.12 -17.03 10.01
CA ALA A 46 -4.32 -15.81 10.12
C ALA A 46 -5.16 -14.59 10.54
N CYS A 47 -6.44 -14.55 10.16
CA CYS A 47 -7.34 -13.42 10.39
C CYS A 47 -8.39 -13.69 11.49
N SER A 48 -8.21 -14.65 12.39
CA SER A 48 -9.23 -15.02 13.40
C SER A 48 -9.73 -13.85 14.25
N ASP A 49 -8.81 -12.95 14.62
CA ASP A 49 -9.05 -11.84 15.54
C ASP A 49 -9.04 -10.46 14.87
N TYR A 50 -9.26 -10.39 13.54
CA TYR A 50 -9.17 -9.13 12.80
C TYR A 50 -10.13 -8.03 13.27
N GLN A 51 -11.24 -8.41 13.91
CA GLN A 51 -12.20 -7.46 14.51
C GLN A 51 -11.64 -6.79 15.77
N LYS A 52 -10.80 -7.49 16.53
CA LYS A 52 -10.15 -6.98 17.75
C LYS A 52 -8.81 -6.30 17.42
N ASN A 53 -8.10 -6.81 16.42
CA ASN A 53 -6.84 -6.26 15.96
C ASN A 53 -6.91 -5.85 14.48
N PRO A 54 -7.19 -4.56 14.20
CA PRO A 54 -7.32 -4.08 12.82
C PRO A 54 -5.99 -4.04 12.05
N THR A 55 -4.86 -4.25 12.73
CA THR A 55 -3.52 -4.26 12.09
C THR A 55 -3.17 -5.59 11.45
N LEU A 56 -3.93 -6.66 11.74
CA LEU A 56 -3.71 -7.97 11.14
C LEU A 56 -3.79 -7.88 9.61
N SER A 57 -2.76 -8.42 8.97
CA SER A 57 -2.57 -8.35 7.53
C SER A 57 -1.90 -9.61 7.01
N VAL A 58 -2.11 -9.88 5.72
CA VAL A 58 -1.53 -11.02 5.00
C VAL A 58 -0.92 -10.51 3.70
N PHE A 59 0.18 -11.13 3.27
CA PHE A 59 0.81 -10.81 1.99
C PHE A 59 -0.15 -11.03 0.83
N ASN A 60 -0.13 -10.09 -0.13
CA ASN A 60 -0.96 -10.16 -1.32
C ASN A 60 -0.55 -11.31 -2.25
N ASP A 61 0.75 -11.62 -2.28
CA ASP A 61 1.31 -12.82 -2.92
C ASP A 61 1.99 -13.70 -1.85
N ILE A 62 1.42 -14.88 -1.60
CA ILE A 62 1.96 -15.82 -0.62
C ILE A 62 3.15 -16.64 -1.12
N MET A 63 3.35 -16.70 -2.44
CA MET A 63 4.39 -17.53 -3.05
C MET A 63 5.72 -16.77 -3.11
N THR A 64 5.66 -15.47 -3.41
CA THR A 64 6.84 -14.60 -3.54
C THR A 64 6.62 -13.21 -2.90
N PRO A 65 6.32 -13.12 -1.59
CA PRO A 65 5.80 -11.90 -0.93
C PRO A 65 6.70 -10.65 -1.03
N ASN A 66 8.00 -10.85 -1.21
CA ASN A 66 9.01 -9.78 -1.24
C ASN A 66 9.64 -9.59 -2.62
N LYS A 67 9.09 -10.22 -3.67
CA LYS A 67 9.65 -10.16 -5.01
C LYS A 67 8.62 -9.61 -5.99
N PHE A 68 9.03 -8.59 -6.72
CA PHE A 68 8.24 -8.06 -7.81
C PHE A 68 8.40 -8.96 -9.04
N ASP A 69 7.46 -9.88 -9.24
CA ASP A 69 7.45 -10.80 -10.38
C ASP A 69 6.02 -11.05 -10.88
N ASN A 70 5.84 -11.99 -11.81
CA ASN A 70 4.51 -12.30 -12.35
C ASN A 70 3.78 -13.42 -11.58
N MET A 71 4.30 -13.85 -10.43
CA MET A 71 3.72 -14.94 -9.64
C MET A 71 2.30 -14.60 -9.18
N TYR A 72 2.03 -13.33 -8.88
CA TYR A 72 0.68 -12.80 -8.65
C TYR A 72 -0.30 -13.27 -9.73
N PHE A 73 0.00 -13.10 -11.01
CA PHE A 73 -0.89 -13.52 -12.10
C PHE A 73 -0.98 -15.04 -12.24
N GLN A 74 0.09 -15.78 -11.95
CA GLN A 74 0.08 -17.24 -11.94
C GLN A 74 -0.76 -17.82 -10.80
N ASN A 75 -0.95 -17.07 -9.72
CA ASN A 75 -1.69 -17.44 -8.52
C ASN A 75 -3.21 -17.25 -8.67
N LEU A 76 -3.65 -16.25 -9.46
CA LEU A 76 -5.07 -15.98 -9.68
C LEU A 76 -5.90 -17.18 -10.16
N PRO A 77 -5.51 -17.93 -11.22
CA PRO A 77 -6.29 -19.09 -11.68
C PRO A 77 -6.27 -20.25 -10.69
N LYS A 78 -5.34 -20.26 -9.74
CA LYS A 78 -5.26 -21.27 -8.67
C LYS A 78 -6.15 -20.94 -7.47
N GLY A 79 -6.88 -19.82 -7.51
CA GLY A 79 -7.68 -19.31 -6.39
C GLY A 79 -6.83 -18.77 -5.24
N LEU A 80 -5.61 -18.30 -5.53
CA LEU A 80 -4.66 -17.77 -4.55
C LEU A 80 -4.57 -16.23 -4.57
N GLY A 81 -5.51 -15.54 -5.23
CA GLY A 81 -5.68 -14.09 -5.09
C GLY A 81 -6.26 -13.74 -3.73
N LEU A 82 -5.88 -12.60 -3.17
CA LEU A 82 -6.33 -12.20 -1.83
C LEU A 82 -7.63 -11.39 -1.89
N LEU A 83 -7.72 -10.42 -2.80
CA LEU A 83 -8.84 -9.49 -2.87
C LEU A 83 -9.91 -9.98 -3.86
N ALA A 84 -11.18 -9.65 -3.58
CA ALA A 84 -12.29 -9.95 -4.50
C ALA A 84 -12.09 -9.32 -5.89
N THR A 85 -11.43 -8.16 -5.95
CA THR A 85 -11.07 -7.47 -7.19
C THR A 85 -10.06 -8.27 -8.02
N ASP A 86 -9.11 -8.96 -7.39
CA ASP A 86 -8.12 -9.81 -8.07
C ASP A 86 -8.81 -11.00 -8.76
N HIS A 87 -9.73 -11.66 -8.05
CA HIS A 87 -10.52 -12.76 -8.62
C HIS A 87 -11.41 -12.30 -9.77
N THR A 88 -12.08 -11.15 -9.61
CA THR A 88 -12.96 -10.59 -10.65
C THR A 88 -12.16 -10.25 -11.90
N MET A 89 -10.97 -9.68 -11.75
CA MET A 89 -10.08 -9.35 -12.86
C MET A 89 -9.61 -10.60 -13.63
N ALA A 90 -9.37 -11.72 -12.94
CA ALA A 90 -8.94 -12.97 -13.59
C ALA A 90 -10.09 -13.70 -14.29
N THR A 91 -11.33 -13.47 -13.87
CA THR A 91 -12.52 -14.18 -14.38
C THR A 91 -13.30 -13.38 -15.43
N ASP A 92 -13.27 -12.04 -15.37
CA ASP A 92 -13.95 -11.17 -16.33
C ASP A 92 -13.35 -11.33 -17.75
N PRO A 93 -14.17 -11.65 -18.77
CA PRO A 93 -13.70 -11.87 -20.13
C PRO A 93 -12.87 -10.72 -20.73
N ARG A 94 -13.14 -9.47 -20.31
CA ARG A 94 -12.45 -8.27 -20.83
C ARG A 94 -11.02 -8.18 -20.34
N THR A 95 -10.73 -8.65 -19.14
CA THR A 95 -9.43 -8.55 -18.48
C THR A 95 -8.66 -9.87 -18.47
N ARG A 96 -9.35 -11.00 -18.54
CA ARG A 96 -8.77 -12.35 -18.47
C ARG A 96 -7.65 -12.60 -19.48
N GLN A 97 -7.81 -12.13 -20.72
CA GLN A 97 -6.76 -12.29 -21.74
C GLN A 97 -5.42 -11.66 -21.32
N PHE A 98 -5.47 -10.54 -20.58
CA PHE A 98 -4.27 -9.86 -20.09
C PHE A 98 -3.69 -10.55 -18.86
N THR A 99 -4.53 -11.04 -17.94
CA THR A 99 -4.05 -11.81 -16.79
C THR A 99 -3.36 -13.10 -17.23
N ASP A 100 -3.92 -13.79 -18.23
CA ASP A 100 -3.34 -15.02 -18.80
C ASP A 100 -2.02 -14.73 -19.54
N LEU A 101 -1.94 -13.61 -20.26
CA LEU A 101 -0.69 -13.16 -20.91
C LEU A 101 0.40 -12.90 -19.86
N TYR A 102 0.10 -12.13 -18.83
CA TYR A 102 1.06 -11.76 -17.79
C TYR A 102 1.50 -12.95 -16.94
N ALA A 103 0.60 -13.91 -16.68
CA ALA A 103 0.95 -15.16 -16.02
C ALA A 103 1.98 -15.99 -16.82
N LYS A 104 1.88 -15.99 -18.15
CA LYS A 104 2.79 -16.76 -19.03
C LYS A 104 4.08 -16.02 -19.38
N ASN A 105 4.05 -14.68 -19.42
CA ASN A 105 5.17 -13.87 -19.89
C ASN A 105 5.43 -12.69 -18.93
N GLN A 106 6.46 -12.85 -18.10
CA GLN A 106 6.89 -11.82 -17.14
C GLN A 106 7.39 -10.56 -17.83
N SER A 107 8.09 -10.67 -18.96
CA SER A 107 8.58 -9.50 -19.69
C SER A 107 7.43 -8.63 -20.21
N ALA A 108 6.37 -9.26 -20.75
CA ALA A 108 5.17 -8.55 -21.19
C ALA A 108 4.47 -7.85 -20.02
N PHE A 109 4.43 -8.49 -18.84
CA PHE A 109 3.93 -7.85 -17.62
C PHE A 109 4.75 -6.61 -17.26
N PHE A 110 6.08 -6.73 -17.14
CA PHE A 110 6.94 -5.63 -16.71
C PHE A 110 6.89 -4.46 -17.70
N GLU A 111 6.87 -4.73 -19.00
CA GLU A 111 6.76 -3.70 -20.04
C GLU A 111 5.41 -2.96 -19.95
N ALA A 112 4.31 -3.68 -19.75
CA ALA A 112 2.99 -3.09 -19.56
C ALA A 112 2.89 -2.31 -18.23
N PHE A 113 3.50 -2.82 -17.16
CA PHE A 113 3.55 -2.17 -15.85
C PHE A 113 4.30 -0.83 -15.92
N GLY A 114 5.50 -0.83 -16.51
CA GLY A 114 6.31 0.38 -16.69
C GLY A 114 5.56 1.47 -17.44
N ARG A 115 4.99 1.15 -18.61
CA ARG A 115 4.16 2.09 -19.38
C ARG A 115 2.94 2.59 -18.61
N ALA A 116 2.32 1.73 -17.80
CA ALA A 116 1.16 2.14 -17.02
C ALA A 116 1.55 3.09 -15.88
N MET A 117 2.70 2.87 -15.23
CA MET A 117 3.25 3.75 -14.20
C MET A 117 3.66 5.11 -14.77
N GLU A 118 4.27 5.15 -15.96
CA GLU A 118 4.57 6.41 -16.67
C GLU A 118 3.28 7.21 -16.93
N LYS A 119 2.25 6.57 -17.48
CA LYS A 119 0.95 7.22 -17.72
C LYS A 119 0.30 7.71 -16.43
N LEU A 120 0.38 6.93 -15.35
CA LEU A 120 -0.17 7.30 -14.04
C LEU A 120 0.59 8.49 -13.44
N GLY A 121 1.92 8.52 -13.56
CA GLY A 121 2.77 9.59 -13.06
C GLY A 121 2.55 10.93 -13.76
N LEU A 122 1.97 10.93 -14.97
CA LEU A 122 1.61 12.14 -15.70
C LEU A 122 0.17 12.61 -15.42
N TYR A 123 -0.62 11.83 -14.67
CA TYR A 123 -2.01 12.18 -14.41
C TYR A 123 -2.13 13.36 -13.44
N GLY A 124 -2.75 14.45 -13.90
CA GLY A 124 -3.06 15.61 -13.05
C GLY A 124 -1.83 16.40 -12.56
N ILE A 125 -0.66 16.23 -13.20
CA ILE A 125 0.55 16.95 -12.80
C ILE A 125 0.40 18.46 -12.97
N LYS A 126 0.97 19.21 -12.02
CA LYS A 126 1.04 20.66 -12.11
C LYS A 126 2.33 21.04 -12.85
N THR A 127 2.19 21.80 -13.94
CA THR A 127 3.30 22.22 -14.80
C THR A 127 3.39 23.74 -14.92
N GLY A 128 4.58 24.24 -15.26
CA GLY A 128 4.87 25.67 -15.38
C GLY A 128 4.81 26.37 -14.03
N ARG A 129 4.05 27.46 -13.94
CA ARG A 129 3.86 28.23 -12.70
C ARG A 129 2.73 27.71 -11.80
N ARG A 130 2.12 26.56 -12.15
CA ARG A 130 1.08 25.94 -11.33
C ARG A 130 1.76 25.04 -10.31
N GLY A 131 1.59 25.34 -9.02
CA GLY A 131 2.18 24.57 -7.92
C GLY A 131 3.40 25.25 -7.28
N GLU A 132 4.08 24.53 -6.40
CA GLU A 132 5.27 24.99 -5.66
C GLU A 132 6.26 23.83 -5.51
N ILE A 133 7.55 24.16 -5.37
CA ILE A 133 8.58 23.18 -4.99
C ILE A 133 8.61 23.13 -3.46
N ARG A 134 8.06 22.06 -2.90
CA ARG A 134 8.03 21.85 -1.44
C ARG A 134 9.44 21.54 -0.93
N ARG A 135 9.90 22.30 0.06
CA ARG A 135 11.19 22.03 0.73
C ARG A 135 11.09 20.94 1.82
N ARG A 136 9.86 20.65 2.28
CA ARG A 136 9.55 19.59 3.25
C ARG A 136 8.23 18.92 2.84
N VAL A 137 8.20 17.59 2.92
CA VAL A 137 7.03 16.76 2.50
C VAL A 137 6.08 16.49 3.66
N LEU A 138 6.56 16.59 4.91
CA LEU A 138 5.70 16.61 6.10
C LEU A 138 4.98 17.95 6.23
N PRO A 139 3.71 17.96 6.67
CA PRO A 139 2.79 18.99 6.24
C PRO A 139 2.97 20.27 7.05
N LEU A 140 2.82 21.38 6.34
CA LEU A 140 2.44 22.68 6.87
C LEU A 140 1.27 22.60 7.89
N LEU A 141 0.46 21.53 7.89
CA LEU A 141 -0.56 21.24 8.91
C LEU A 141 0.02 21.06 10.32
N ALA A 142 1.23 20.53 10.48
CA ALA A 142 1.87 20.45 11.80
C ALA A 142 2.16 21.85 12.35
N ILE A 143 2.57 22.79 11.48
CA ILE A 143 2.82 24.19 11.83
C ILE A 143 1.51 24.90 12.15
N VAL A 144 0.45 24.70 11.36
CA VAL A 144 -0.87 25.31 11.63
C VAL A 144 -1.46 24.79 12.94
N MET A 145 -1.37 23.47 13.22
CA MET A 145 -1.83 22.90 14.49
C MET A 145 -1.01 23.40 15.69
N LEU A 146 0.31 23.52 15.55
CA LEU A 146 1.18 24.09 16.59
C LEU A 146 0.86 25.57 16.86
N VAL A 147 0.64 26.37 15.81
CA VAL A 147 0.28 27.80 15.96
C VAL A 147 -1.10 27.96 16.60
N SER A 148 -2.07 27.10 16.28
CA SER A 148 -3.39 27.11 16.93
C SER A 148 -3.33 26.67 18.41
N LEU A 149 -2.52 25.67 18.75
CA LEU A 149 -2.33 25.20 20.14
C LEU A 149 -1.59 26.23 21.01
N LEU A 150 -0.63 26.96 20.44
CA LEU A 150 0.10 28.03 21.13
C LEU A 150 -0.77 29.26 21.40
N TRP A 151 -1.69 29.60 20.49
CA TRP A 151 -2.67 30.67 20.70
C TRP A 151 -3.69 30.37 21.81
N SER A 152 -4.06 29.09 21.99
CA SER A 152 -4.99 28.68 23.05
C SER A 152 -4.39 28.64 24.46
N HIS A 153 -3.06 28.64 24.61
CA HIS A 153 -2.39 28.57 25.91
C HIS A 153 -1.74 29.89 26.35
N GLY A 154 -1.94 31.00 25.61
CA GLY A 154 -1.48 32.33 26.02
C GLY A 154 0.04 32.48 26.19
N VAL A 155 0.81 31.57 25.58
CA VAL A 155 2.27 31.60 25.67
C VAL A 155 2.82 32.50 24.56
N CYS A 156 3.15 33.74 24.90
CA CYS A 156 4.02 34.57 24.07
C CYS A 156 5.45 34.04 24.18
N ILE A 157 5.80 33.06 23.33
CA ILE A 157 7.22 32.72 23.08
C ILE A 157 7.69 33.64 21.95
N ASP A 158 8.75 34.41 22.21
CA ASP A 158 9.47 35.13 21.17
C ASP A 158 10.00 34.13 20.13
N SER A 159 9.31 34.06 18.99
CA SER A 159 9.44 33.07 17.92
C SER A 159 10.84 32.92 17.31
N VAL A 160 11.78 33.82 17.64
CA VAL A 160 13.11 33.89 17.01
C VAL A 160 14.15 33.04 17.74
N ASN A 161 14.05 32.88 19.07
CA ASN A 161 15.08 32.17 19.85
C ASN A 161 14.79 30.68 20.06
N TRP A 162 13.53 30.24 20.00
CA TRP A 162 13.18 28.83 20.19
C TRP A 162 13.50 27.99 18.94
N ALA A 163 13.17 28.50 17.74
CA ALA A 163 13.37 27.77 16.49
C ALA A 163 14.85 27.55 16.15
N THR A 164 15.73 28.47 16.52
CA THR A 164 17.18 28.33 16.37
C THR A 164 17.77 27.33 17.36
N GLN A 165 17.26 27.28 18.59
CA GLN A 165 17.80 26.40 19.63
C GLN A 165 17.39 24.92 19.44
N GLU A 166 16.17 24.66 18.96
CA GLU A 166 15.71 23.30 18.62
C GLU A 166 16.43 22.77 17.36
N TYR A 167 16.61 23.62 16.34
CA TYR A 167 17.34 23.27 15.12
C TYR A 167 18.81 22.95 15.38
N ASP A 168 19.49 23.74 16.24
CA ASP A 168 20.88 23.47 16.63
C ASP A 168 21.02 22.20 17.47
N ASN A 169 20.03 21.87 18.32
CA ASN A 169 20.05 20.63 19.11
C ASN A 169 19.79 19.38 18.25
N GLU A 170 18.92 19.44 17.24
CA GLU A 170 18.71 18.33 16.30
C GLU A 170 19.91 18.12 15.37
N GLN A 171 20.56 19.20 14.91
CA GLN A 171 21.80 19.13 14.11
C GLN A 171 22.97 18.54 14.91
N ARG A 172 23.07 18.83 16.21
CA ARG A 172 24.09 18.26 17.10
C ARG A 172 23.87 16.75 17.32
N LYS A 173 22.62 16.34 17.61
CA LYS A 173 22.25 14.92 17.72
C LYS A 173 22.47 14.13 16.43
N GLY A 174 22.25 14.75 15.27
CA GLY A 174 22.52 14.13 13.97
C GLY A 174 24.00 13.92 13.66
N LYS A 175 24.88 14.81 14.14
CA LYS A 175 26.34 14.67 14.02
C LYS A 175 26.91 13.61 14.97
N ASP A 176 26.40 13.54 16.20
CA ASP A 176 26.86 12.56 17.19
C ASP A 176 26.45 11.13 16.81
N ALA A 177 25.27 10.96 16.20
CA ALA A 177 24.81 9.68 15.66
C ALA A 177 25.60 9.20 14.42
N PHE A 178 26.22 10.10 13.66
CA PHE A 178 27.05 9.75 12.51
C PHE A 178 28.48 9.36 12.92
N LEU A 179 29.00 9.91 14.02
CA LEU A 179 30.35 9.62 14.52
C LEU A 179 30.42 8.40 15.46
N SER A 180 29.31 7.94 16.04
CA SER A 180 29.30 6.70 16.86
C SER A 180 29.03 5.42 16.04
N GLY A 181 28.97 5.53 14.71
CA GLY A 181 28.68 4.43 13.78
C GLY A 181 29.81 4.11 12.79
N ILE A 182 31.02 4.60 13.06
CA ILE A 182 32.28 4.19 12.39
C ILE A 182 33.22 3.64 13.47
#